data_AF-A0AAE1Z672-F1
#
_entry.id   AF-A0AAE1Z672-F1
#
_cell.length_a   1.000
_cell.length_b   1.000
_cell.length_c   1.000
_cell.angle_alpha   90.00
_cell.angle_beta   90.00
_cell.angle_gamma   90.00
#
_symmetry.space_group_name_H-M   'P 1'
#
loop_
_entity.id
_entity.type
_entity.pdbx_description
1 polymer ?
#
loop_
_entity_poly.entity_id
_entity_poly.type
_entity_poly.pdbx_seq_one_letter_code
_entity_poly.pdbx_strand_id
1 'polypeptide(L)'
;MVKDRVQWKPFILTLYLSSGLFYQVAYLIIIIIGHYILIVDVITVLYRYSWLENNLLLGAGCLFFNGLLYLLLCFSDPGFITSRNKSVYAHIYEYDHFIYSPKPCTICCHIVPARAKHCSRCDNCIFRFDHHCVWTNCCVGGQNHGLFITFLFSLFVMISNALWLNCRMLYLFSVHENLWQAHYLDEYDQIHPMDWLTLSQHLFMTFPRVIGMTGILIVAVILLICYLIFHIWLVLINCTSYEYFQRKRLTTSRSNLVDYNDDHDREKSTKTMSRKKYYFASSSSSSPLIDDEMMVTTAATTRERQSRTNHMLRQQNSMATYDVNNLHRSNCRNFYNKGIRNNLLEIYTQSTSYSLRELKHRLPVQLAFKTR
;
A
#
# COMPACT_ATOMS: atom_id res chain seq x y z
N MET A 1 -4.42 22.98 -28.42
CA MET A 1 -4.62 21.56 -28.79
C MET A 1 -3.71 20.70 -27.92
N VAL A 2 -4.22 20.23 -26.78
CA VAL A 2 -3.47 19.34 -25.89
C VAL A 2 -3.55 17.94 -26.48
N LYS A 3 -2.40 17.38 -26.84
CA LYS A 3 -2.27 16.02 -27.39
C LYS A 3 -2.82 15.04 -26.36
N ASP A 4 -4.02 14.51 -26.60
CA ASP A 4 -4.53 13.29 -25.97
C ASP A 4 -3.62 12.13 -26.41
N ARG A 5 -2.43 12.01 -25.81
CA ARG A 5 -1.61 10.80 -25.94
C ARG A 5 -2.14 9.77 -24.96
N VAL A 6 -3.27 9.18 -25.30
CA VAL A 6 -3.56 7.81 -24.86
C VAL A 6 -2.58 6.92 -25.61
N GLN A 7 -1.36 6.79 -25.09
CA GLN A 7 -0.40 5.82 -25.60
C GLN A 7 -0.84 4.42 -25.20
N TRP A 8 -1.74 3.84 -25.99
CA TRP A 8 -1.74 2.39 -26.17
C TRP A 8 -0.42 2.04 -26.85
N LYS A 9 0.64 1.78 -26.08
CA LYS A 9 1.90 1.31 -26.66
C LYS A 9 1.65 -0.09 -27.24
N PRO A 10 1.85 -0.31 -28.55
CA PRO A 10 1.71 -1.63 -29.13
C PRO A 10 2.70 -2.60 -28.46
N PHE A 11 2.22 -3.81 -28.18
CA PHE A 11 2.87 -4.89 -27.42
C PHE A 11 4.38 -5.07 -27.72
N ILE A 12 4.78 -4.91 -28.99
CA ILE A 12 6.16 -5.16 -29.45
C ILE A 12 7.09 -3.97 -29.17
N LEU A 13 6.60 -2.73 -29.13
CA LEU A 13 7.44 -1.55 -28.87
C LEU A 13 7.64 -1.27 -27.37
N THR A 14 6.83 -1.90 -26.51
CA THR A 14 6.96 -1.88 -25.04
C THR A 14 8.02 -2.86 -24.52
N LEU A 15 8.61 -3.68 -25.41
CA LEU A 15 9.67 -4.64 -25.07
C LEU A 15 11.04 -3.99 -24.81
N TYR A 16 11.27 -2.77 -25.31
CA TYR A 16 12.55 -2.08 -25.15
C TYR A 16 12.47 -1.01 -24.06
N LEU A 17 13.13 -1.31 -22.92
CA LEU A 17 13.65 -0.36 -21.94
C LEU A 17 12.64 0.40 -21.05
N SER A 18 11.91 -0.32 -20.20
CA SER A 18 11.42 0.27 -18.95
C SER A 18 11.64 -0.70 -17.79
N SER A 19 12.03 -0.19 -16.63
CA SER A 19 12.30 -0.96 -15.39
C SER A 19 11.10 -1.78 -14.89
N GLY A 20 9.91 -1.58 -15.45
CA GLY A 20 8.70 -2.35 -15.14
C GLY A 20 8.68 -3.77 -15.72
N LEU A 21 9.28 -4.01 -16.89
CA LEU A 21 9.24 -5.33 -17.54
C LEU A 21 10.07 -6.38 -16.80
N PHE A 22 11.17 -5.95 -16.17
CA PHE A 22 12.06 -6.84 -15.43
C PHE A 22 11.32 -7.65 -14.36
N TYR A 23 10.47 -6.99 -13.56
CA TYR A 23 9.74 -7.65 -12.47
C TYR A 23 8.65 -8.61 -12.99
N GLN A 24 8.01 -8.30 -14.12
CA GLN A 24 7.04 -9.20 -14.74
C GLN A 24 7.72 -10.45 -15.30
N VAL A 25 8.85 -10.29 -16.00
CA VAL A 25 9.64 -11.41 -16.51
C VAL A 25 10.18 -12.27 -15.36
N ALA A 26 10.73 -11.65 -14.31
CA ALA A 26 11.20 -12.36 -13.13
C ALA A 26 10.07 -13.15 -12.45
N TYR A 27 8.88 -12.55 -12.31
CA TYR A 27 7.70 -13.24 -11.77
C TYR A 27 7.33 -14.46 -12.60
N LEU A 28 7.24 -14.34 -13.93
CA LEU A 28 6.91 -15.45 -14.82
C LEU A 28 7.95 -16.56 -14.74
N ILE A 29 9.24 -16.22 -14.69
CA ILE A 29 10.33 -17.21 -14.54
C ILE A 29 10.18 -17.98 -13.22
N ILE A 30 9.93 -17.29 -12.10
CA ILE A 30 9.73 -17.93 -10.79
C ILE A 30 8.54 -18.91 -10.83
N ILE A 31 7.41 -18.49 -11.42
CA ILE A 31 6.22 -19.34 -11.54
C ILE A 31 6.52 -20.55 -12.42
N ILE A 32 7.16 -20.38 -13.58
CA ILE A 32 7.46 -21.48 -14.51
C ILE A 32 8.42 -22.48 -13.87
N ILE A 33 9.53 -22.01 -13.28
CA ILE A 33 10.51 -22.88 -12.62
C ILE A 33 9.87 -23.63 -11.43
N GLY A 34 9.10 -22.93 -10.59
CA GLY A 34 8.43 -23.54 -9.45
C GLY A 34 7.45 -24.63 -9.86
N HIS A 35 6.64 -24.40 -10.91
CA HIS A 35 5.72 -25.41 -11.41
C HIS A 35 6.42 -26.55 -12.15
N TYR A 36 7.54 -26.29 -12.83
CA TYR A 36 8.36 -27.34 -13.40
C TYR A 36 8.86 -28.31 -12.30
N ILE A 37 9.43 -27.78 -11.22
CA ILE A 37 9.88 -28.58 -10.07
C ILE A 37 8.69 -29.32 -9.44
N LEU A 38 7.55 -28.65 -9.24
CA LEU A 38 6.35 -29.28 -8.70
C LEU A 38 5.88 -30.46 -9.56
N ILE A 39 5.84 -30.31 -10.88
CA ILE A 39 5.39 -31.38 -11.79
C ILE A 39 6.39 -32.53 -11.80
N VAL A 40 7.67 -32.23 -12.03
CA VAL A 40 8.71 -33.24 -12.27
C VAL A 40 9.13 -33.96 -10.99
N ASP A 41 9.26 -33.26 -9.87
CA ASP A 41 9.83 -33.83 -8.64
C ASP A 41 8.77 -34.19 -7.59
N VAL A 42 7.61 -33.50 -7.58
CA VAL A 42 6.59 -33.69 -6.54
C VAL A 42 5.44 -34.53 -7.07
N ILE A 43 4.80 -34.12 -8.17
CA ILE A 43 3.63 -34.80 -8.72
C ILE A 43 3.97 -36.20 -9.22
N THR A 44 5.11 -36.41 -9.88
CA THR A 44 5.55 -37.76 -10.33
C THR A 44 5.63 -38.76 -9.17
N VAL A 45 6.18 -38.34 -8.03
CA VAL A 45 6.32 -39.16 -6.83
C VAL A 45 4.96 -39.35 -6.15
N LEU A 46 4.12 -38.31 -6.09
CA LEU A 46 2.75 -38.45 -5.58
C LEU A 46 1.92 -39.43 -6.42
N TYR A 47 2.03 -39.42 -7.75
CA TYR A 47 1.33 -40.40 -8.59
C TYR A 47 1.84 -41.83 -8.38
N ARG A 48 3.09 -42.02 -7.94
CA ARG A 48 3.60 -43.35 -7.58
C ARG A 48 2.94 -43.90 -6.31
N TYR A 49 2.68 -43.05 -5.32
CA TYR A 49 2.17 -43.48 -4.00
C TYR A 49 0.66 -43.26 -3.79
N SER A 50 0.05 -42.25 -4.41
CA SER A 50 -1.37 -41.86 -4.23
C SER A 50 -2.08 -41.53 -5.55
N TRP A 51 -2.02 -42.44 -6.53
CA TRP A 51 -2.55 -42.23 -7.90
C TRP A 51 -4.05 -41.91 -8.01
N LEU A 52 -4.88 -42.25 -7.01
CA LEU A 52 -6.32 -41.88 -7.01
C LEU A 52 -6.55 -40.40 -6.71
N GLU A 53 -5.59 -39.71 -6.11
CA GLU A 53 -5.71 -38.30 -5.78
C GLU A 53 -5.42 -37.45 -7.04
N ASN A 54 -6.41 -36.66 -7.49
CA ASN A 54 -6.28 -35.77 -8.65
C ASN A 54 -5.46 -34.49 -8.36
N ASN A 55 -4.28 -34.65 -7.77
CA ASN A 55 -3.41 -33.56 -7.30
C ASN A 55 -2.92 -32.66 -8.46
N LEU A 56 -2.74 -33.21 -9.66
CA LEU A 56 -2.33 -32.44 -10.85
C LEU A 56 -3.43 -31.47 -11.32
N LEU A 57 -4.69 -31.89 -11.34
CA LEU A 57 -5.79 -31.08 -11.84
C LEU A 57 -6.03 -29.86 -10.95
N LEU A 58 -5.99 -30.04 -9.63
CA LEU A 58 -6.12 -28.94 -8.67
C LEU A 58 -4.96 -27.95 -8.82
N GLY A 59 -3.72 -28.43 -8.88
CA GLY A 59 -2.54 -27.58 -9.09
C GLY A 59 -2.60 -26.79 -10.40
N ALA A 60 -2.94 -27.46 -11.51
CA ALA A 60 -3.10 -26.83 -12.82
C ALA A 60 -4.25 -25.81 -12.85
N GLY A 61 -5.37 -26.12 -12.18
CA GLY A 61 -6.50 -25.21 -12.03
C GLY A 61 -6.14 -23.94 -11.24
N CYS A 62 -5.41 -24.08 -10.14
CA CYS A 62 -4.90 -22.94 -9.37
C CYS A 62 -3.95 -22.07 -10.20
N LEU A 63 -3.02 -22.68 -10.95
CA LEU A 63 -2.10 -21.97 -11.84
C LEU A 63 -2.87 -21.21 -12.94
N PHE A 64 -3.81 -21.88 -13.61
CA PHE A 64 -4.60 -21.26 -14.67
C PHE A 64 -5.41 -20.08 -14.14
N PHE A 65 -6.12 -20.27 -13.02
CA PHE A 65 -6.95 -19.22 -12.43
C PHE A 65 -6.11 -18.03 -11.95
N ASN A 66 -4.98 -18.27 -11.26
CA ASN A 66 -4.08 -17.20 -10.83
C ASN A 66 -3.45 -16.48 -12.03
N GLY A 67 -3.01 -17.22 -13.06
CA GLY A 67 -2.45 -16.66 -14.29
C GLY A 67 -3.46 -15.79 -15.05
N LEU A 68 -4.72 -16.22 -15.13
CA LEU A 68 -5.80 -15.40 -15.71
C LEU A 68 -5.98 -14.09 -14.94
N LEU A 69 -6.06 -14.15 -13.61
CA LEU A 69 -6.20 -12.94 -12.77
C LEU A 69 -4.98 -12.02 -12.88
N TYR A 70 -3.77 -12.58 -12.96
CA TYR A 70 -2.54 -11.82 -13.19
C TYR A 70 -2.59 -11.06 -14.51
N LEU A 71 -2.97 -11.73 -15.60
CA LEU A 71 -3.10 -11.11 -16.92
C LEU A 71 -4.19 -10.03 -16.92
N LEU A 72 -5.36 -10.32 -16.37
CA LEU A 72 -6.44 -9.34 -16.24
C LEU A 72 -5.98 -8.10 -15.47
N LEU A 73 -5.20 -8.27 -14.40
CA LEU A 73 -4.68 -7.17 -13.60
C LEU A 73 -3.62 -6.35 -14.35
N CYS A 74 -2.70 -7.00 -15.08
CA CYS A 74 -1.69 -6.33 -15.90
C CYS A 74 -2.33 -5.41 -16.96
N PHE A 75 -3.48 -5.79 -17.50
CA PHE A 75 -4.20 -5.03 -18.53
C PHE A 75 -5.39 -4.23 -18.01
N SER A 76 -5.66 -4.25 -16.70
CA SER A 76 -6.77 -3.53 -16.11
C SER A 76 -6.54 -2.01 -16.13
N ASP A 77 -7.64 -1.25 -16.30
CA ASP A 77 -7.62 0.19 -16.01
C ASP A 77 -7.64 0.39 -14.49
N PRO A 78 -6.62 1.03 -13.89
CA PRO A 78 -6.61 1.37 -12.47
C PRO A 78 -7.58 2.51 -12.10
N GLY A 79 -8.10 3.23 -13.09
CA GLY A 79 -8.87 4.46 -12.94
C GLY A 79 -8.07 5.66 -13.41
N PHE A 80 -7.54 5.62 -14.64
CA PHE A 80 -6.84 6.75 -15.23
C PHE A 80 -7.75 7.98 -15.35
N ILE A 81 -7.26 9.12 -14.85
CA ILE A 81 -7.97 10.39 -14.94
C ILE A 81 -7.61 11.05 -16.27
N THR A 82 -8.62 11.29 -17.09
CA THR A 82 -8.53 11.92 -18.40
C THR A 82 -9.38 13.18 -18.44
N SER A 83 -9.20 13.99 -19.49
CA SER A 83 -10.05 15.17 -19.74
C SER A 83 -11.55 14.85 -19.79
N ARG A 84 -11.91 13.61 -20.12
CA ARG A 84 -13.31 13.16 -20.26
C ARG A 84 -13.97 12.79 -18.94
N ASN A 85 -13.23 12.20 -18.01
CA ASN A 85 -13.77 11.66 -16.75
C ASN A 85 -13.37 12.48 -15.50
N LYS A 86 -12.48 13.49 -15.64
CA LYS A 86 -12.00 14.30 -14.51
C LYS A 86 -13.11 14.99 -13.72
N SER A 87 -14.18 15.46 -14.38
CA SER A 87 -15.32 16.10 -13.71
C SER A 87 -16.10 15.09 -12.86
N VAL A 88 -16.34 13.90 -13.41
CA VAL A 88 -16.98 12.80 -12.68
C VAL A 88 -16.16 12.42 -11.46
N TYR A 89 -14.84 12.24 -11.63
CA TYR A 89 -13.96 11.86 -10.51
C TYR A 89 -13.85 12.94 -9.44
N ALA A 90 -13.96 14.21 -9.79
CA ALA A 90 -13.90 15.33 -8.86
C ALA A 90 -15.07 15.37 -7.85
N HIS A 91 -16.21 14.75 -8.17
CA HIS A 91 -17.42 14.81 -7.34
C HIS A 91 -17.69 13.52 -6.53
N ILE A 92 -16.85 12.49 -6.63
CA ILE A 92 -17.09 11.22 -5.91
C ILE A 92 -16.67 11.30 -4.45
N TYR A 93 -15.57 11.99 -4.18
CA TYR A 93 -15.02 12.14 -2.85
C TYR A 93 -14.86 13.61 -2.53
N GLU A 94 -15.25 13.98 -1.33
CA GLU A 94 -14.97 15.29 -0.78
C GLU A 94 -13.53 15.36 -0.26
N TYR A 95 -12.95 16.55 -0.27
CA TYR A 95 -11.63 16.79 0.29
C TYR A 95 -11.74 16.78 1.82
N ASP A 96 -10.94 15.95 2.48
CA ASP A 96 -10.88 15.91 3.95
C ASP A 96 -10.00 17.00 4.55
N HIS A 97 -9.29 17.76 3.71
CA HIS A 97 -8.36 18.83 4.08
C HIS A 97 -7.23 18.40 5.04
N PHE A 98 -7.07 17.10 5.24
CA PHE A 98 -6.04 16.51 6.09
C PHE A 98 -5.02 15.72 5.27
N ILE A 99 -5.48 14.73 4.51
CA ILE A 99 -4.66 13.99 3.53
C ILE A 99 -4.83 14.61 2.14
N TYR A 100 -6.05 14.99 1.80
CA TYR A 100 -6.43 15.48 0.49
C TYR A 100 -6.94 16.91 0.56
N SER A 101 -6.16 17.83 -0.02
CA SER A 101 -6.57 19.21 -0.29
C SER A 101 -6.52 19.47 -1.79
N PRO A 102 -7.32 20.42 -2.31
CA PRO A 102 -7.32 20.78 -3.72
C PRO A 102 -5.93 21.24 -4.13
N LYS A 103 -5.28 20.49 -5.03
CA LYS A 103 -3.94 20.83 -5.54
C LYS A 103 -3.84 20.54 -7.03
N PRO A 104 -3.17 21.40 -7.81
CA PRO A 104 -2.94 21.14 -9.22
C PRO A 104 -1.90 20.04 -9.40
N CYS A 105 -2.13 19.15 -10.37
CA CYS A 105 -1.08 18.33 -10.96
C CYS A 105 -0.43 19.14 -12.08
N THR A 106 0.86 19.45 -11.96
CA THR A 106 1.62 20.21 -12.97
C THR A 106 1.83 19.41 -14.26
N ILE A 107 1.83 18.08 -14.17
CA ILE A 107 2.04 17.18 -15.32
C ILE A 107 0.74 16.97 -16.09
N CYS A 108 -0.35 16.64 -15.39
CA CYS A 108 -1.66 16.37 -16.01
C CYS A 108 -2.52 17.63 -16.22
N CYS A 109 -2.09 18.80 -15.72
CA CYS A 109 -2.75 20.10 -15.89
C CYS A 109 -4.22 20.15 -15.43
N HIS A 110 -4.53 19.55 -14.28
CA HIS A 110 -5.85 19.64 -13.64
C HIS A 110 -5.72 19.61 -12.11
N ILE A 111 -6.78 20.03 -11.40
CA ILE A 111 -6.88 19.81 -9.95
C ILE A 111 -7.05 18.32 -9.69
N VAL A 112 -6.20 17.76 -8.83
CA VAL A 112 -6.22 16.33 -8.48
C VAL A 112 -7.47 16.05 -7.62
N PRO A 113 -8.40 15.19 -8.05
CA PRO A 113 -9.57 14.82 -7.25
C PRO A 113 -9.18 14.26 -5.88
N ALA A 114 -10.07 14.36 -4.90
CA ALA A 114 -9.86 13.74 -3.59
C ALA A 114 -9.62 12.22 -3.75
N ARG A 115 -8.72 11.68 -2.94
CA ARG A 115 -8.23 10.28 -3.00
C ARG A 115 -7.47 9.90 -4.28
N ALA A 116 -7.30 10.80 -5.25
CA ALA A 116 -6.46 10.55 -6.41
C ALA A 116 -5.00 10.98 -6.19
N LYS A 117 -4.09 10.44 -7.00
CA LYS A 117 -2.66 10.81 -6.97
C LYS A 117 -2.02 10.61 -8.34
N HIS A 118 -1.13 11.52 -8.71
CA HIS A 118 -0.23 11.31 -9.86
C HIS A 118 0.79 10.20 -9.55
N CYS A 119 0.85 9.19 -10.40
CA CYS A 119 1.89 8.16 -10.37
C CYS A 119 2.92 8.48 -11.46
N SER A 120 4.16 8.78 -11.07
CA SER A 120 5.23 9.09 -12.01
C SER A 120 5.62 7.93 -12.94
N ARG A 121 5.38 6.67 -12.53
CA ARG A 121 5.64 5.50 -13.38
C ARG A 121 4.57 5.31 -14.45
N CYS A 122 3.31 5.56 -14.09
CA CYS A 122 2.17 5.52 -15.00
C CYS A 122 2.01 6.85 -15.79
N ASP A 123 2.76 7.90 -15.42
CA ASP A 123 2.69 9.30 -15.90
C ASP A 123 1.26 9.85 -15.97
N ASN A 124 0.44 9.50 -14.97
CA ASN A 124 -0.97 9.85 -14.96
C ASN A 124 -1.52 9.91 -13.53
N CYS A 125 -2.55 10.73 -13.33
CA CYS A 125 -3.36 10.73 -12.12
C CYS A 125 -4.27 9.50 -12.08
N ILE A 126 -4.17 8.74 -10.99
CA ILE A 126 -4.96 7.54 -10.76
C ILE A 126 -6.02 7.85 -9.71
N PHE A 127 -7.28 7.57 -10.04
CA PHE A 127 -8.42 7.68 -9.14
C PHE A 127 -8.31 6.67 -8.00
N ARG A 128 -8.60 7.11 -6.76
CA ARG A 128 -8.49 6.30 -5.53
C ARG A 128 -7.18 5.50 -5.47
N PHE A 129 -6.06 6.21 -5.59
CA PHE A 129 -4.74 5.59 -5.73
C PHE A 129 -4.36 4.76 -4.49
N ASP A 130 -3.91 3.53 -4.71
CA ASP A 130 -3.36 2.66 -3.69
C ASP A 130 -1.84 2.57 -3.79
N HIS A 131 -1.32 1.92 -4.83
CA HIS A 131 0.11 1.88 -5.09
C HIS A 131 0.39 1.60 -6.57
N HIS A 132 1.65 1.67 -6.97
CA HIS A 132 2.08 1.12 -8.26
C HIS A 132 2.73 -0.23 -8.01
N CYS A 133 2.11 -1.30 -8.49
CA CYS A 133 2.62 -2.65 -8.32
C CYS A 133 3.68 -2.94 -9.39
N VAL A 134 4.92 -3.16 -8.94
CA VAL A 134 6.03 -3.50 -9.86
C VAL A 134 5.84 -4.86 -10.52
N TRP A 135 5.22 -5.82 -9.81
CA TRP A 135 5.04 -7.20 -10.29
C TRP A 135 4.03 -7.33 -11.42
N THR A 136 3.05 -6.43 -11.48
CA THR A 136 2.06 -6.37 -12.57
C THR A 136 2.33 -5.22 -13.53
N ASN A 137 3.34 -4.39 -13.25
CA ASN A 137 3.63 -3.15 -13.97
C ASN A 137 2.38 -2.27 -14.17
N CYS A 138 1.47 -2.30 -13.19
CA CYS A 138 0.18 -1.64 -13.24
C CYS A 138 -0.08 -0.91 -11.92
N CYS A 139 -0.67 0.28 -12.04
CA CYS A 139 -1.17 0.99 -10.88
C CYS A 139 -2.34 0.18 -10.26
N VAL A 140 -2.48 0.19 -8.93
CA VAL A 140 -3.66 -0.29 -8.21
C VAL A 140 -4.44 0.94 -7.75
N GLY A 141 -5.70 1.03 -8.16
CA GLY A 141 -6.56 2.18 -7.95
C GLY A 141 -8.04 1.79 -7.89
N GLY A 142 -8.93 2.77 -7.94
CA GLY A 142 -10.36 2.56 -7.70
C GLY A 142 -11.05 1.57 -8.64
N GLN A 143 -10.56 1.42 -9.87
CA GLN A 143 -11.22 0.57 -10.88
C GLN A 143 -10.70 -0.87 -10.92
N ASN A 144 -9.55 -1.17 -10.31
CA ASN A 144 -8.97 -2.52 -10.28
C ASN A 144 -8.62 -3.02 -8.87
N HIS A 145 -8.97 -2.29 -7.81
CA HIS A 145 -8.66 -2.69 -6.43
C HIS A 145 -9.24 -4.07 -6.08
N GLY A 146 -10.52 -4.33 -6.37
CA GLY A 146 -11.13 -5.64 -6.12
C GLY A 146 -10.46 -6.78 -6.88
N LEU A 147 -10.02 -6.53 -8.12
CA LEU A 147 -9.26 -7.49 -8.91
C LEU A 147 -7.89 -7.77 -8.29
N PHE A 148 -7.20 -6.75 -7.78
CA PHE A 148 -5.93 -6.91 -7.05
C PHE A 148 -6.09 -7.79 -5.79
N ILE A 149 -7.14 -7.57 -4.99
CA ILE A 149 -7.42 -8.39 -3.80
C ILE A 149 -7.73 -9.84 -4.19
N THR A 150 -8.52 -10.04 -5.24
CA THR A 150 -8.86 -11.39 -5.75
C THR A 150 -7.62 -12.11 -6.28
N PHE A 151 -6.78 -11.41 -7.04
CA PHE A 151 -5.48 -11.92 -7.49
C PHE A 151 -4.61 -12.34 -6.30
N LEU A 152 -4.48 -11.47 -5.29
CA LEU A 152 -3.65 -11.74 -4.13
C LEU A 152 -4.12 -12.97 -3.33
N PHE A 153 -5.43 -13.13 -3.16
CA PHE A 153 -6.02 -14.31 -2.54
C PHE A 153 -5.77 -15.58 -3.38
N SER A 154 -5.96 -15.51 -4.71
CA SER A 154 -5.69 -16.66 -5.58
C SER A 154 -4.22 -17.09 -5.56
N LEU A 155 -3.29 -16.13 -5.44
CA LEU A 155 -1.85 -16.39 -5.29
C LEU A 155 -1.57 -17.11 -3.97
N PHE A 156 -2.24 -16.71 -2.89
CA PHE A 156 -2.14 -17.37 -1.59
C PHE A 156 -2.61 -18.83 -1.66
N VAL A 157 -3.75 -19.08 -2.30
CA VAL A 157 -4.27 -20.43 -2.48
C VAL A 157 -3.31 -21.29 -3.32
N MET A 158 -2.80 -20.76 -4.43
CA MET A 158 -1.88 -21.48 -5.32
C MET A 158 -0.58 -21.87 -4.60
N ILE A 159 0.06 -20.93 -3.88
CA ILE A 159 1.32 -21.20 -3.18
C ILE A 159 1.09 -22.14 -1.98
N SER A 160 -0.03 -21.99 -1.27
CA SER A 160 -0.39 -22.89 -0.16
C SER A 160 -0.64 -24.32 -0.64
N ASN A 161 -1.31 -24.47 -1.80
CA ASN A 161 -1.50 -25.77 -2.45
C ASN A 161 -0.15 -26.40 -2.85
N ALA A 162 0.76 -25.62 -3.43
CA ALA A 162 2.11 -26.09 -3.75
C ALA A 162 2.86 -26.55 -2.49
N LEU A 163 2.82 -25.77 -1.40
CA LEU A 163 3.45 -26.14 -0.13
C LEU A 163 2.86 -27.44 0.44
N TRP A 164 1.52 -27.57 0.43
CA TRP A 164 0.85 -28.78 0.89
C TRP A 164 1.29 -30.02 0.09
N LEU A 165 1.33 -29.93 -1.24
CA LEU A 165 1.79 -31.03 -2.11
C LEU A 165 3.24 -31.42 -1.83
N ASN A 166 4.13 -30.45 -1.59
CA ASN A 166 5.53 -30.71 -1.24
C ASN A 166 5.64 -31.48 0.08
N CYS A 167 4.99 -30.98 1.14
CA CYS A 167 4.97 -31.63 2.44
C CYS A 167 4.34 -33.03 2.36
N ARG A 168 3.26 -33.18 1.58
CA ARG A 168 2.59 -34.46 1.38
C ARG A 168 3.50 -35.47 0.69
N MET A 169 4.24 -35.05 -0.33
CA MET A 169 5.17 -35.93 -1.04
C MET A 169 6.30 -36.41 -0.12
N LEU A 170 6.94 -35.51 0.62
CA LEU A 170 8.00 -35.85 1.58
C LEU A 170 7.49 -36.82 2.66
N TYR A 171 6.28 -36.58 3.17
CA TYR A 171 5.63 -37.46 4.13
C TYR A 171 5.38 -38.86 3.55
N LEU A 172 4.76 -38.95 2.37
CA LEU A 172 4.44 -40.23 1.74
C LEU A 172 5.70 -41.02 1.40
N PHE A 173 6.74 -40.36 0.89
CA PHE A 173 8.04 -40.99 0.65
C PHE A 173 8.62 -41.57 1.95
N SER A 174 8.62 -40.79 3.03
CA SER A 174 9.16 -41.22 4.33
C SER A 174 8.43 -42.44 4.91
N VAL A 175 7.11 -42.51 4.72
CA VAL A 175 6.29 -43.64 5.18
C VAL A 175 6.47 -44.86 4.28
N HIS A 176 6.42 -44.70 2.95
CA HIS A 176 6.50 -45.84 2.02
C HIS A 176 7.87 -46.51 2.01
N GLU A 177 8.94 -45.75 2.14
CA GLU A 177 10.30 -46.28 2.24
C GLU A 177 10.63 -46.77 3.67
N ASN A 178 9.67 -46.74 4.59
CA ASN A 178 9.82 -47.12 6.00
C ASN A 178 11.05 -46.46 6.66
N LEU A 179 11.31 -45.19 6.33
CA LEU A 179 12.50 -44.49 6.81
C LEU A 179 12.52 -44.35 8.33
N TRP A 180 11.34 -44.31 8.96
CA TRP A 180 11.20 -44.25 10.41
C TRP A 180 11.64 -45.54 11.12
N GLN A 181 11.67 -46.66 10.41
CA GLN A 181 12.15 -47.96 10.91
C GLN A 181 13.58 -48.28 10.43
N ALA A 182 14.16 -47.40 9.62
CA ALA A 182 15.51 -47.57 9.11
C ALA A 182 16.56 -47.28 10.19
N HIS A 183 17.74 -47.86 10.00
CA HIS A 183 18.92 -47.63 10.82
C HIS A 183 20.05 -47.12 9.93
N TYR A 184 20.96 -46.32 10.48
CA TYR A 184 22.17 -45.87 9.81
C TYR A 184 23.42 -46.34 10.57
N LEU A 185 24.53 -46.44 9.84
CA LEU A 185 25.84 -46.73 10.40
C LEU A 185 26.62 -45.41 10.54
N ASP A 186 27.25 -45.21 11.69
CA ASP A 186 28.19 -44.11 11.89
C ASP A 186 29.61 -44.47 11.41
N GLU A 187 30.57 -43.56 11.59
CA GLU A 187 31.97 -43.75 11.21
C GLU A 187 32.67 -44.88 12.00
N TYR A 188 32.06 -45.36 13.09
CA TYR A 188 32.56 -46.43 13.95
C TYR A 188 31.75 -47.73 13.79
N ASP A 189 30.99 -47.87 12.69
CA ASP A 189 30.12 -49.01 12.39
C ASP A 189 29.05 -49.30 13.47
N GLN A 190 28.65 -48.28 14.25
CA GLN A 190 27.55 -48.42 15.21
C GLN A 190 26.20 -48.18 14.54
N ILE A 191 25.22 -49.02 14.88
CA ILE A 191 23.86 -48.96 14.36
C ILE A 191 23.06 -47.97 15.20
N HIS A 192 22.59 -46.90 14.57
CA HIS A 192 21.73 -45.90 15.19
C HIS A 192 20.35 -45.89 14.53
N PRO A 193 19.26 -45.75 15.30
CA PRO A 193 17.92 -45.60 14.72
C PRO A 193 17.78 -44.24 14.02
N MET A 194 16.91 -44.17 13.01
CA MET A 194 16.59 -42.91 12.34
C MET A 194 15.94 -41.91 13.32
N ASP A 195 16.55 -40.73 13.47
CA ASP A 195 15.99 -39.60 14.19
C ASP A 195 15.53 -38.48 13.23
N TRP A 196 14.88 -37.43 13.76
CA TRP A 196 14.37 -36.33 12.93
C TRP A 196 15.47 -35.60 12.15
N LEU A 197 16.64 -35.44 12.76
CA LEU A 197 17.76 -34.74 12.13
C LEU A 197 18.33 -35.56 10.97
N THR A 198 18.57 -36.85 11.18
CA THR A 198 19.09 -37.75 10.14
C THR A 198 18.07 -37.93 9.01
N LEU A 199 16.77 -38.03 9.32
CA LEU A 199 15.72 -38.05 8.31
C LEU A 199 15.74 -36.77 7.47
N SER A 200 15.84 -35.61 8.11
CA SER A 200 15.90 -34.32 7.42
C SER A 200 17.13 -34.21 6.52
N GLN A 201 18.29 -34.68 6.98
CA GLN A 201 19.52 -34.75 6.18
C GLN A 201 19.37 -35.70 4.99
N HIS A 202 18.81 -36.89 5.21
CA HIS A 202 18.54 -37.85 4.15
C HIS A 202 17.61 -37.27 3.08
N LEU A 203 16.49 -36.67 3.47
CA LEU A 203 15.55 -36.04 2.53
C LEU A 203 16.19 -34.86 1.77
N PHE A 204 17.07 -34.09 2.42
CA PHE A 204 17.81 -33.01 1.78
C PHE A 204 18.77 -33.53 0.70
N MET A 205 19.47 -34.64 0.98
CA MET A 205 20.39 -35.26 0.01
C MET A 205 19.64 -35.95 -1.13
N THR A 206 18.49 -36.57 -0.84
CA THR A 206 17.67 -37.27 -1.85
C THR A 206 16.91 -36.29 -2.73
N PHE A 207 16.33 -35.23 -2.16
CA PHE A 207 15.48 -34.27 -2.87
C PHE A 207 15.88 -32.80 -2.58
N PRO A 208 17.11 -32.37 -2.94
CA PRO A 208 17.59 -31.02 -2.60
C PRO A 208 16.72 -29.90 -3.20
N ARG A 209 16.19 -30.10 -4.41
CA ARG A 209 15.28 -29.14 -5.07
C ARG A 209 13.94 -29.00 -4.34
N VAL A 210 13.37 -30.11 -3.87
CA VAL A 210 12.09 -30.12 -3.16
C VAL A 210 12.25 -29.46 -1.79
N ILE A 211 13.30 -29.80 -1.04
CA ILE A 211 13.55 -29.20 0.28
C ILE A 211 13.84 -27.70 0.15
N GLY A 212 14.69 -27.30 -0.81
CA GLY A 212 14.94 -25.90 -1.11
C GLY A 212 13.67 -25.14 -1.48
N MET A 213 12.84 -25.70 -2.38
CA MET A 213 11.56 -25.12 -2.75
C MET A 213 10.59 -25.04 -1.57
N THR A 214 10.54 -26.06 -0.70
CA THR A 214 9.70 -26.08 0.49
C THR A 214 10.04 -24.93 1.44
N GLY A 215 11.34 -24.69 1.70
CA GLY A 215 11.79 -23.56 2.50
C GLY A 215 11.35 -22.20 1.92
N ILE A 216 11.52 -22.02 0.60
CA ILE A 216 11.09 -20.81 -0.10
C ILE A 216 9.56 -20.63 -0.02
N LEU A 217 8.80 -21.71 -0.22
CA LEU A 217 7.34 -21.69 -0.16
C LEU A 217 6.83 -21.34 1.25
N ILE A 218 7.46 -21.86 2.32
CA ILE A 218 7.11 -21.51 3.70
C ILE A 218 7.26 -20.01 3.94
N VAL A 219 8.42 -19.44 3.57
CA VAL A 219 8.68 -18.00 3.72
C VAL A 219 7.69 -17.19 2.87
N ALA A 220 7.44 -17.61 1.62
CA ALA A 220 6.50 -16.95 0.74
C ALA A 220 5.06 -16.94 1.29
N VAL A 221 4.59 -18.07 1.84
CA VAL A 221 3.26 -18.18 2.46
C VAL A 221 3.14 -17.25 3.66
N ILE A 222 4.15 -17.21 4.55
CA ILE A 222 4.14 -16.32 5.72
C ILE A 222 4.06 -14.85 5.30
N LEU A 223 4.93 -14.42 4.39
CA LEU A 223 4.94 -13.04 3.88
C LEU A 223 3.61 -12.69 3.22
N LEU A 224 3.03 -13.63 2.46
CA LEU A 224 1.78 -13.43 1.76
C LEU A 224 0.58 -13.38 2.70
N ILE A 225 0.56 -14.17 3.78
CA ILE A 225 -0.45 -14.08 4.85
C ILE A 225 -0.40 -12.69 5.48
N CYS A 226 0.79 -12.21 5.87
CA CYS A 226 0.95 -10.88 6.45
C CYS A 226 0.45 -9.78 5.51
N TYR A 227 0.82 -9.87 4.22
CA TYR A 227 0.42 -8.90 3.21
C TYR A 227 -1.09 -8.94 2.91
N LEU A 228 -1.69 -10.13 2.86
CA LEU A 228 -3.11 -10.32 2.66
C LEU A 228 -3.92 -9.80 3.86
N ILE A 229 -3.51 -10.12 5.09
CA ILE A 229 -4.15 -9.60 6.31
C ILE A 229 -4.10 -8.07 6.32
N PHE A 230 -2.96 -7.49 5.98
CA PHE A 230 -2.81 -6.04 5.89
C PHE A 230 -3.80 -5.42 4.90
N HIS A 231 -3.89 -5.96 3.67
CA HIS A 231 -4.80 -5.44 2.66
C HIS A 231 -6.27 -5.70 2.96
N ILE A 232 -6.63 -6.86 3.52
CA ILE A 232 -7.99 -7.11 4.00
C ILE A 232 -8.36 -6.09 5.08
N TRP A 233 -7.48 -5.86 6.04
CA TRP A 233 -7.71 -4.85 7.07
C TRP A 233 -7.92 -3.45 6.48
N LEU A 234 -7.08 -3.04 5.53
CA LEU A 234 -7.24 -1.76 4.82
C LEU A 234 -8.58 -1.64 4.11
N VAL A 235 -9.01 -2.69 3.39
CA VAL A 235 -10.33 -2.75 2.75
C VAL A 235 -11.44 -2.63 3.80
N LEU A 236 -11.33 -3.33 4.93
CA LEU A 236 -12.34 -3.30 6.00
C LEU A 236 -12.50 -1.91 6.64
N ILE A 237 -11.47 -1.07 6.62
CA ILE A 237 -11.55 0.34 7.07
C ILE A 237 -11.69 1.35 5.93
N ASN A 238 -11.90 0.88 4.70
CA ASN A 238 -12.00 1.67 3.47
C ASN A 238 -10.81 2.59 3.19
N CYS A 239 -9.62 2.16 3.59
CA CYS A 239 -8.37 2.90 3.45
C CYS A 239 -7.51 2.27 2.33
N THR A 240 -6.75 3.07 1.60
CA THR A 240 -5.68 2.56 0.74
C THR A 240 -4.36 2.50 1.51
N SER A 241 -3.42 1.67 1.05
CA SER A 241 -2.06 1.61 1.59
C SER A 241 -1.37 2.97 1.50
N TYR A 242 -1.56 3.71 0.41
CA TYR A 242 -1.07 5.09 0.31
C TYR A 242 -1.64 5.99 1.40
N GLU A 243 -2.95 5.95 1.64
CA GLU A 243 -3.61 6.73 2.71
C GLU A 243 -3.06 6.36 4.08
N TYR A 244 -2.87 5.07 4.36
CA TYR A 244 -2.28 4.58 5.61
C TYR A 244 -0.88 5.16 5.84
N PHE A 245 0.01 5.06 4.85
CA PHE A 245 1.37 5.57 4.97
C PHE A 245 1.43 7.10 4.99
N GLN A 246 0.60 7.78 4.19
CA GLN A 246 0.54 9.23 4.15
C GLN A 246 0.08 9.79 5.50
N ARG A 247 -0.93 9.17 6.12
CA ARG A 247 -1.39 9.52 7.47
C ARG A 247 -0.27 9.38 8.48
N LYS A 248 0.44 8.25 8.49
CA LYS A 248 1.57 8.02 9.41
C LYS A 248 2.65 9.11 9.26
N ARG A 249 2.99 9.50 8.03
CA ARG A 249 3.95 10.58 7.76
C ARG A 249 3.48 11.93 8.29
N LEU A 250 2.21 12.28 8.06
CA LEU A 250 1.65 13.55 8.53
C LEU A 250 1.57 13.60 10.06
N THR A 251 1.16 12.52 10.72
CA THR A 251 1.10 12.45 12.18
C THR A 251 2.48 12.57 12.81
N THR A 252 3.50 11.90 12.28
CA THR A 252 4.88 12.00 12.77
C THR A 252 5.46 13.39 12.53
N SER A 253 5.18 14.02 11.37
CA SER A 253 5.64 15.38 11.11
C SER A 253 4.98 16.38 12.08
N ARG A 254 3.70 16.18 12.40
CA ARG A 254 2.98 17.04 13.34
C ARG A 254 3.44 16.86 14.78
N SER A 255 3.72 15.63 15.22
CA SER A 255 4.30 15.41 16.56
C SER A 255 5.65 16.10 16.69
N ASN A 256 6.53 15.96 15.69
CA ASN A 256 7.84 16.61 15.71
C ASN A 256 7.74 18.15 15.72
N LEU A 257 6.73 18.73 15.04
CA LEU A 257 6.47 20.17 15.08
C LEU A 257 5.93 20.65 16.43
N VAL A 258 5.10 19.85 17.10
CA VAL A 258 4.62 20.15 18.45
C VAL A 258 5.79 20.09 19.44
N ASP A 259 6.60 19.03 19.38
CA ASP A 259 7.78 18.88 20.22
C ASP A 259 8.77 20.05 20.01
N TYR A 260 9.01 20.45 18.75
CA TYR A 260 9.86 21.61 18.43
C TYR A 260 9.29 22.92 19.01
N ASN A 261 7.98 23.16 18.87
CA ASN A 261 7.36 24.37 19.40
C ASN A 261 7.36 24.37 20.94
N ASP A 262 7.13 23.23 21.58
CA ASP A 262 7.19 23.09 23.04
C ASP A 262 8.61 23.30 23.56
N ASP A 263 9.63 22.77 22.87
CA ASP A 263 11.04 23.02 23.22
C ASP A 263 11.41 24.49 23.03
N HIS A 264 10.97 25.11 21.94
CA HIS A 264 11.21 26.53 21.68
C HIS A 264 10.47 27.45 22.68
N ASP A 265 9.26 27.09 23.10
CA ASP A 265 8.52 27.81 24.12
C ASP A 265 9.11 27.61 25.52
N ARG A 266 9.64 26.42 25.84
CA ARG A 266 10.45 26.17 27.05
C ARG A 266 11.76 26.98 27.04
N GLU A 267 12.43 27.08 25.89
CA GLU A 267 13.66 27.87 25.74
C GLU A 267 13.37 29.38 25.85
N LYS A 268 12.25 29.86 25.30
CA LYS A 268 11.78 31.25 25.50
C LYS A 268 11.39 31.50 26.96
N SER A 269 10.74 30.56 27.63
CA SER A 269 10.34 30.68 29.03
C SER A 269 11.57 30.77 29.95
N THR A 270 12.57 29.90 29.74
CA THR A 270 13.84 29.93 30.49
C THR A 270 14.66 31.20 30.21
N LYS A 271 14.74 31.66 28.95
CA LYS A 271 15.37 32.94 28.61
C LYS A 271 14.62 34.15 29.21
N THR A 272 13.29 34.11 29.29
CA THR A 272 12.46 35.17 29.90
C THR A 272 12.58 35.17 31.43
N MET A 273 12.67 34.00 32.07
CA MET A 273 12.98 33.87 33.50
C MET A 273 14.39 34.38 33.82
N SER A 274 15.38 34.08 32.96
CA SER A 274 16.74 34.58 33.13
C SER A 274 16.81 36.11 32.96
N ARG A 275 16.08 36.68 31.98
CA ARG A 275 15.97 38.14 31.80
C ARG A 275 15.26 38.84 32.96
N LYS A 276 14.20 38.25 33.54
CA LYS A 276 13.54 38.78 34.75
C LYS A 276 14.46 38.75 35.98
N LYS A 277 15.40 37.81 36.06
CA LYS A 277 16.41 37.74 37.14
C LYS A 277 17.42 38.90 37.09
N TYR A 278 17.72 39.44 35.90
CA TYR A 278 18.63 40.58 35.75
C TYR A 278 17.95 41.94 36.05
N TYR A 279 16.65 42.10 35.80
CA TYR A 279 15.93 43.36 36.11
C TYR A 279 15.57 43.54 37.59
N PHE A 280 15.59 42.47 38.40
CA PHE A 280 15.33 42.54 39.84
C PHE A 280 16.61 42.70 40.70
N ALA A 281 17.79 42.69 40.07
CA ALA A 281 19.09 42.74 40.76
C ALA A 281 19.81 44.10 40.64
N SER A 282 19.22 45.10 40.00
CA SER A 282 19.84 46.43 39.85
C SER A 282 18.85 47.56 40.16
N SER A 283 18.60 47.80 41.45
CA SER A 283 18.01 49.06 41.91
C SER A 283 18.64 49.49 43.25
N SER A 284 19.89 49.95 43.18
CA SER A 284 20.43 50.94 44.12
C SER A 284 21.58 51.71 43.47
N SER A 285 21.56 53.03 43.68
CA SER A 285 22.55 54.08 43.37
C SER A 285 22.47 54.83 42.02
N SER A 286 22.02 56.09 42.17
CA SER A 286 22.50 57.37 41.58
C SER A 286 22.61 57.59 40.07
N SER A 287 21.84 58.58 39.58
CA SER A 287 22.03 59.38 38.35
C SER A 287 23.37 60.17 38.37
N PRO A 288 23.93 60.70 37.24
CA PRO A 288 23.25 61.67 36.35
C PRO A 288 23.61 61.66 34.82
N LEU A 289 22.68 62.29 34.04
CA LEU A 289 22.82 63.14 32.83
C LEU A 289 23.53 62.63 31.55
N ILE A 290 22.81 62.64 30.41
CA ILE A 290 22.97 63.49 29.19
C ILE A 290 22.20 62.83 28.01
N ASP A 291 21.60 63.70 27.20
CA ASP A 291 20.66 63.50 26.09
C ASP A 291 21.11 62.59 24.94
N ASP A 292 20.14 61.95 24.26
CA ASP A 292 19.87 62.26 22.85
C ASP A 292 18.60 61.58 22.35
N GLU A 293 17.65 62.41 21.97
CA GLU A 293 16.32 62.11 21.50
C GLU A 293 16.29 62.21 19.96
N MET A 294 16.46 61.11 19.21
CA MET A 294 16.02 61.08 17.80
C MET A 294 15.97 59.65 17.21
N MET A 295 14.89 58.88 17.43
CA MET A 295 14.47 57.75 16.55
C MET A 295 13.15 57.05 16.99
N VAL A 296 12.17 57.78 17.55
CA VAL A 296 11.01 57.12 18.20
C VAL A 296 9.78 56.94 17.29
N THR A 297 9.67 57.59 16.13
CA THR A 297 8.40 57.65 15.40
C THR A 297 8.20 56.60 14.29
N THR A 298 9.26 55.98 13.76
CA THR A 298 9.17 54.94 12.70
C THR A 298 9.12 53.51 13.24
N ALA A 299 9.64 53.26 14.44
CA ALA A 299 9.65 51.94 15.07
C ALA A 299 8.28 51.54 15.67
N ALA A 300 7.49 52.53 16.11
CA ALA A 300 6.18 52.30 16.72
C ALA A 300 5.14 51.82 15.71
N THR A 301 5.09 52.43 14.52
CA THR A 301 4.14 52.07 13.45
C THR A 301 4.44 50.70 12.84
N THR A 302 5.72 50.33 12.74
CA THR A 302 6.16 49.01 12.25
C THR A 302 5.85 47.89 13.26
N ARG A 303 6.03 48.14 14.57
CA ARG A 303 5.68 47.19 15.63
C ARG A 303 4.18 46.94 15.75
N GLU A 304 3.34 47.97 15.60
CA GLU A 304 1.88 47.78 15.63
C GLU A 304 1.37 46.99 14.42
N ARG A 305 1.94 47.22 13.23
CA ARG A 305 1.55 46.48 12.02
C ARG A 305 1.93 45.00 12.15
N GLN A 306 3.13 44.71 12.63
CA GLN A 306 3.64 43.35 12.86
C GLN A 306 2.91 42.63 14.00
N SER A 307 2.51 43.37 15.05
CA SER A 307 1.64 42.89 16.13
C SER A 307 0.25 42.49 15.60
N ARG A 308 -0.38 43.31 14.76
CA ARG A 308 -1.68 43.00 14.15
C ARG A 308 -1.62 41.81 13.18
N THR A 309 -0.54 41.68 12.38
CA THR A 309 -0.36 40.51 11.51
C THR A 309 -0.15 39.24 12.32
N ASN A 310 0.66 39.30 13.39
CA ASN A 310 0.88 38.18 14.29
C ASN A 310 -0.39 37.81 15.07
N HIS A 311 -1.21 38.78 15.47
CA HIS A 311 -2.50 38.52 16.13
C HIS A 311 -3.51 37.87 15.20
N MET A 312 -3.60 38.30 13.93
CA MET A 312 -4.47 37.66 12.92
C MET A 312 -3.99 36.25 12.56
N LEU A 313 -2.67 36.02 12.42
CA LEU A 313 -2.09 34.69 12.23
C LEU A 313 -2.34 33.78 13.44
N ARG A 314 -2.29 34.34 14.67
CA ARG A 314 -2.56 33.60 15.90
C ARG A 314 -4.04 33.29 16.09
N GLN A 315 -4.95 34.15 15.64
CA GLN A 315 -6.40 33.87 15.60
C GLN A 315 -6.77 32.86 14.49
N GLN A 316 -6.17 32.93 13.30
CA GLN A 316 -6.33 31.91 12.26
C GLN A 316 -5.78 30.55 12.73
N ASN A 317 -4.61 30.53 13.38
CA ASN A 317 -4.06 29.31 13.97
C ASN A 317 -4.83 28.85 15.21
N SER A 318 -5.47 29.73 15.99
CA SER A 318 -6.29 29.31 17.14
C SER A 318 -7.66 28.78 16.71
N MET A 319 -8.28 29.33 15.66
CA MET A 319 -9.50 28.75 15.06
C MET A 319 -9.19 27.40 14.39
N ALA A 320 -8.06 27.30 13.66
CA ALA A 320 -7.63 26.03 13.08
C ALA A 320 -7.27 24.99 14.15
N THR A 321 -6.63 25.37 15.27
CA THR A 321 -6.31 24.42 16.34
C THR A 321 -7.52 24.06 17.20
N TYR A 322 -8.47 24.97 17.43
CA TYR A 322 -9.69 24.69 18.19
C TYR A 322 -10.64 23.76 17.43
N ASP A 323 -10.76 23.92 16.10
CA ASP A 323 -11.60 23.06 15.25
C ASP A 323 -10.95 21.67 15.05
N VAL A 324 -9.60 21.61 14.93
CA VAL A 324 -8.85 20.36 14.77
C VAL A 324 -8.73 19.57 16.09
N ASN A 325 -8.73 20.22 17.24
CA ASN A 325 -8.72 19.55 18.54
C ASN A 325 -10.06 18.89 18.89
N ASN A 326 -11.19 19.41 18.39
CA ASN A 326 -12.49 18.73 18.49
C ASN A 326 -12.61 17.52 17.55
N LEU A 327 -11.97 17.57 16.38
CA LEU A 327 -11.81 16.39 15.51
C LEU A 327 -10.96 15.29 16.18
N HIS A 328 -10.15 15.65 17.18
CA HIS A 328 -9.21 14.74 17.84
C HIS A 328 -9.86 13.77 18.84
N ARG A 329 -11.16 13.90 19.13
CA ARG A 329 -11.87 13.04 20.11
C ARG A 329 -12.87 12.06 19.52
N SER A 330 -13.20 12.15 18.22
CA SER A 330 -14.11 11.22 17.54
C SER A 330 -13.39 10.42 16.43
N ASN A 331 -12.96 9.20 16.77
CA ASN A 331 -12.79 8.08 15.83
C ASN A 331 -11.97 8.30 14.53
N CYS A 332 -10.77 8.91 14.61
CA CYS A 332 -9.85 9.06 13.45
C CYS A 332 -9.48 7.75 12.70
N ARG A 333 -9.70 6.56 13.27
CA ARG A 333 -9.46 5.27 12.58
C ARG A 333 -10.50 4.93 11.51
N ASN A 334 -11.68 5.56 11.53
CA ASN A 334 -12.82 5.17 10.70
C ASN A 334 -13.24 6.23 9.65
N PHE A 335 -12.40 7.23 9.37
CA PHE A 335 -12.79 8.39 8.55
C PHE A 335 -13.44 8.03 7.20
N TYR A 336 -12.90 7.03 6.47
CA TYR A 336 -13.50 6.57 5.21
C TYR A 336 -14.42 5.35 5.38
N ASN A 337 -14.48 4.74 6.58
CA ASN A 337 -15.16 3.46 6.79
C ASN A 337 -16.68 3.61 6.64
N LYS A 338 -17.29 2.89 5.69
CA LYS A 338 -18.73 2.89 5.40
C LYS A 338 -19.45 1.63 5.88
N GLY A 339 -18.77 0.81 6.69
CA GLY A 339 -19.19 -0.53 7.07
C GLY A 339 -18.75 -1.61 6.08
N ILE A 340 -18.55 -2.83 6.57
CA ILE A 340 -17.93 -3.95 5.85
C ILE A 340 -18.51 -4.15 4.44
N ARG A 341 -19.85 -4.24 4.34
CA ARG A 341 -20.54 -4.45 3.06
C ARG A 341 -20.26 -3.34 2.06
N ASN A 342 -20.37 -2.08 2.49
CA ASN A 342 -20.21 -0.94 1.59
C ASN A 342 -18.75 -0.74 1.18
N ASN A 343 -17.80 -1.07 2.06
CA ASN A 343 -16.37 -1.02 1.74
C ASN A 343 -16.00 -2.07 0.68
N LEU A 344 -16.53 -3.29 0.81
CA LEU A 344 -16.38 -4.33 -0.20
C LEU A 344 -17.04 -3.94 -1.52
N LEU A 345 -18.29 -3.45 -1.48
CA LEU A 345 -18.95 -2.95 -2.68
C LEU A 345 -18.12 -1.86 -3.35
N GLU A 346 -17.54 -0.92 -2.60
CA GLU A 346 -16.74 0.16 -3.17
C GLU A 346 -15.54 -0.33 -3.99
N ILE A 347 -14.87 -1.41 -3.59
CA ILE A 347 -13.73 -1.94 -4.36
C ILE A 347 -14.13 -2.86 -5.52
N TYR A 348 -15.34 -3.45 -5.50
CA TYR A 348 -15.81 -4.39 -6.52
C TYR A 348 -16.81 -3.79 -7.52
N THR A 349 -17.55 -2.75 -7.15
CA THR A 349 -18.64 -2.18 -7.98
C THR A 349 -18.36 -0.78 -8.50
N GLN A 350 -17.26 -0.13 -8.11
CA GLN A 350 -16.86 1.13 -8.75
C GLN A 350 -16.67 0.95 -10.26
N SER A 351 -16.08 -0.17 -10.70
CA SER A 351 -15.93 -0.51 -12.12
C SER A 351 -17.25 -0.48 -12.92
N THR A 352 -18.32 -1.06 -12.38
CA THR A 352 -19.62 -1.17 -13.06
C THR A 352 -20.49 0.09 -12.93
N SER A 353 -20.42 0.77 -11.79
CA SER A 353 -21.27 1.94 -11.50
C SER A 353 -20.92 3.14 -12.38
N TYR A 354 -19.64 3.35 -12.70
CA TYR A 354 -19.21 4.44 -13.57
C TYR A 354 -19.52 4.16 -15.03
N SER A 355 -19.27 2.94 -15.53
CA SER A 355 -19.65 2.53 -16.89
C SER A 355 -21.13 2.77 -17.16
N LEU A 356 -22.01 2.38 -16.23
CA LEU A 356 -23.46 2.58 -16.35
C LEU A 356 -23.89 4.06 -16.25
N ARG A 357 -23.27 4.87 -15.39
CA ARG A 357 -23.55 6.32 -15.33
C ARG A 357 -23.03 7.04 -16.57
N GLU A 358 -21.88 6.65 -17.10
CA GLU A 358 -21.32 7.21 -18.32
C GLU A 358 -22.17 6.83 -19.55
N LEU A 359 -22.64 5.58 -19.63
CA LEU A 359 -23.65 5.14 -20.60
C LEU A 359 -24.95 5.94 -20.47
N LYS A 360 -25.44 6.16 -19.24
CA LYS A 360 -26.64 6.97 -18.98
C LYS A 360 -26.49 8.42 -19.44
N HIS A 361 -25.29 9.00 -19.33
CA HIS A 361 -24.99 10.35 -19.82
C HIS A 361 -24.71 10.43 -21.33
N ARG A 362 -24.40 9.29 -21.98
CA ARG A 362 -24.16 9.19 -23.43
C ARG A 362 -25.37 8.73 -24.23
N LEU A 363 -26.39 8.17 -23.58
CA LEU A 363 -27.66 7.82 -24.22
C LEU A 363 -28.45 9.11 -24.53
N PRO A 364 -28.74 9.43 -25.80
CA PRO A 364 -29.47 10.63 -26.20
C PRO A 364 -30.96 10.59 -25.82
N VAL A 365 -31.43 9.54 -25.15
CA VAL A 365 -32.83 9.36 -24.78
C VAL A 365 -32.89 8.89 -23.33
N GLN A 366 -33.41 9.74 -22.44
CA GLN A 366 -33.92 9.31 -21.15
C GLN A 366 -35.15 8.44 -21.43
N LEU A 367 -34.97 7.11 -21.55
CA LEU A 367 -36.09 6.17 -21.58
C LEU A 367 -36.73 6.16 -20.19
N ALA A 368 -37.67 7.08 -19.99
CA ALA A 368 -38.62 7.04 -18.90
C ALA A 368 -39.59 5.88 -19.18
N PHE A 369 -39.34 4.71 -18.58
CA PHE A 369 -40.34 3.67 -18.51
C PHE A 369 -41.46 4.16 -17.60
N LYS A 370 -42.50 4.73 -18.21
CA LYS A 370 -43.78 5.00 -17.55
C LYS A 370 -44.52 3.66 -17.56
N THR A 371 -44.48 2.95 -16.43
CA THR A 371 -45.38 1.81 -16.21
C THR A 371 -46.81 2.33 -16.24
N ARG A 372 -47.62 1.77 -17.14
CA ARG A 372 -49.04 2.08 -17.26
C ARG A 372 -49.84 1.11 -16.42
#